data_AF-A0A531K2W8-F1
#
_entry.id   AF-A0A531K2W8-F1
#
_cell.length_a   1.000
_cell.length_b   1.000
_cell.length_c   1.000
_cell.angle_alpha   90.00
_cell.angle_beta   90.00
_cell.angle_gamma   90.00
#
_symmetry.space_group_name_H-M   'P 1'
#
loop_
_entity.id
_entity.type
_entity.pdbx_description
1 polymer ?
#
loop_
_entity_poly.entity_id
_entity_poly.type
_entity_poly.pdbx_seq_one_letter_code
_entity_poly.pdbx_strand_id
1 'polypeptide(L)'
;VTPGILLAIGLFFVLAAQRLVGTLFGVLVGHVVLAVPVACIVLLPALARFDWNQVQAARSLGADWARAIGGIIVPQLRLSLLSATLMAFLTSLDESVISIFVASGRNSTMPKLMFLSLRDQTDPTIAAISTLW
;
A
#
# COMPACT_ATOMS: atom_id res chain seq x y z
N VAL A 1 -13.48 -10.87 5.54
CA VAL A 1 -12.31 -10.30 6.25
C VAL A 1 -11.54 -11.47 6.83
N THR A 2 -10.34 -11.76 6.31
CA THR A 2 -9.46 -12.79 6.88
C THR A 2 -8.59 -12.17 7.98
N PRO A 3 -8.25 -12.89 9.06
CA PRO A 3 -7.33 -12.39 10.07
C PRO A 3 -5.99 -11.96 9.44
N GLY A 4 -5.55 -10.72 9.70
CA GLY A 4 -4.31 -10.18 9.11
C GLY A 4 -3.07 -11.03 9.40
N ILE A 5 -3.05 -11.73 10.54
CA ILE A 5 -1.99 -12.66 10.95
C ILE A 5 -1.85 -13.83 9.95
N LEU A 6 -2.96 -14.38 9.43
CA LEU A 6 -2.89 -15.49 8.46
C LEU A 6 -2.25 -15.03 7.15
N LEU A 7 -2.60 -13.82 6.70
CA LEU A 7 -1.98 -13.22 5.52
C LEU A 7 -0.49 -12.97 5.75
N ALA A 8 -0.11 -12.43 6.92
CA ALA A 8 1.27 -12.17 7.28
C ALA A 8 2.12 -13.45 7.29
N ILE A 9 1.61 -14.53 7.88
CA ILE A 9 2.30 -15.84 7.91
C ILE A 9 2.43 -16.41 6.50
N GLY A 10 1.36 -16.39 5.70
CA GLY A 10 1.42 -16.89 4.32
C GLY A 10 2.42 -16.12 3.46
N LEU A 11 2.39 -14.79 3.55
CA LEU A 11 3.32 -13.91 2.86
C LEU A 11 4.78 -14.14 3.33
N PHE A 12 4.99 -14.35 4.63
CA PHE A 12 6.30 -14.68 5.18
C PHE A 12 6.87 -15.95 4.56
N PHE A 13 6.09 -17.04 4.47
CA PHE A 13 6.58 -18.28 3.85
C PHE A 13 6.96 -18.09 2.38
N VAL A 14 6.18 -17.33 1.62
CA VAL A 14 6.47 -17.02 0.21
C VAL A 14 7.77 -16.21 0.09
N LEU A 15 7.91 -15.14 0.87
CA LEU A 15 9.11 -14.29 0.86
C LEU A 15 10.34 -15.04 1.41
N ALA A 16 10.16 -15.92 2.38
CA ALA A 16 11.23 -16.74 2.97
C ALA A 16 11.75 -17.76 1.96
N ALA A 17 10.85 -18.42 1.22
CA ALA A 17 11.23 -19.33 0.13
C ALA A 17 12.08 -18.61 -0.94
N GLN A 18 11.83 -17.32 -1.17
CA GLN A 18 12.60 -16.50 -2.11
C GLN A 18 13.79 -15.75 -1.49
N ARG A 19 14.08 -15.97 -0.19
CA ARG A 19 15.14 -15.27 0.57
C ARG A 19 15.01 -13.74 0.56
N LEU A 20 13.79 -13.23 0.47
CA LEU A 20 13.47 -11.80 0.45
C LEU A 20 13.12 -11.23 1.83
N VAL A 21 13.00 -12.07 2.85
CA VAL A 21 12.77 -11.64 4.23
C VAL A 21 13.94 -10.77 4.71
N GLY A 22 13.61 -9.64 5.35
CA GLY A 22 14.60 -8.66 5.83
C GLY A 22 15.17 -7.74 4.75
N THR A 23 14.78 -7.89 3.48
CA THR A 23 15.20 -7.00 2.39
C THR A 23 14.19 -5.86 2.21
N LEU A 24 14.65 -4.71 1.72
CA LEU A 24 13.77 -3.58 1.37
C LEU A 24 12.70 -4.00 0.36
N PHE A 25 13.06 -4.85 -0.61
CA PHE A 25 12.13 -5.34 -1.62
C PHE A 25 11.04 -6.25 -1.02
N GLY A 26 11.40 -7.16 -0.12
CA GLY A 26 10.43 -8.00 0.59
C GLY A 26 9.46 -7.17 1.45
N VAL A 27 9.98 -6.14 2.12
CA VAL A 27 9.15 -5.18 2.87
C VAL A 27 8.19 -4.42 1.94
N LEU A 28 8.68 -3.93 0.79
CA LEU A 28 7.85 -3.23 -0.19
C LEU A 28 6.72 -4.13 -0.72
N VAL A 29 7.04 -5.36 -1.12
CA VAL A 29 6.04 -6.33 -1.59
C VAL A 29 4.98 -6.57 -0.52
N GLY A 30 5.37 -6.71 0.75
CA GLY A 30 4.41 -6.92 1.83
C GLY A 30 3.42 -5.77 2.02
N HIS A 31 3.88 -4.53 1.92
CA HIS A 31 2.99 -3.37 2.00
C HIS A 31 2.10 -3.23 0.75
N VAL A 32 2.63 -3.54 -0.44
CA VAL A 32 1.84 -3.50 -1.69
C VAL A 32 0.69 -4.50 -1.66
N VAL A 33 0.92 -5.72 -1.16
CA VAL A 33 -0.13 -6.77 -1.09
C VAL A 33 -1.33 -6.32 -0.25
N LEU A 34 -1.11 -5.51 0.78
CA LEU A 34 -2.19 -4.92 1.58
C LEU A 34 -2.79 -3.66 0.98
N ALA A 35 -1.96 -2.82 0.37
CA ALA A 35 -2.38 -1.57 -0.23
C ALA A 35 -3.31 -1.77 -1.44
N VAL A 36 -3.07 -2.80 -2.25
CA VAL A 36 -3.85 -3.08 -3.47
C VAL A 36 -5.35 -3.24 -3.21
N PRO A 37 -5.83 -4.13 -2.31
CA PRO A 37 -7.27 -4.29 -2.09
C PRO A 37 -7.93 -3.00 -1.59
N VAL A 38 -7.25 -2.22 -0.74
CA VAL A 38 -7.75 -0.92 -0.28
C VAL A 38 -7.86 0.07 -1.44
N ALA A 39 -6.82 0.17 -2.27
CA ALA A 39 -6.85 1.02 -3.46
C ALA A 39 -7.97 0.60 -4.44
N CYS A 40 -8.18 -0.71 -4.63
CA CYS A 40 -9.26 -1.23 -5.48
C CYS A 40 -10.64 -0.84 -4.96
N ILE A 41 -10.89 -0.91 -3.64
CA ILE A 41 -12.17 -0.50 -3.05
C ILE A 41 -12.49 0.96 -3.37
N VAL A 42 -11.47 1.83 -3.41
CA VAL A 42 -11.64 3.26 -3.72
C VAL A 42 -11.75 3.52 -5.24
N LEU A 43 -10.96 2.82 -6.05
CA LEU A 43 -10.87 3.08 -7.49
C LEU A 43 -11.98 2.42 -8.31
N LEU A 44 -12.47 1.23 -7.92
CA LEU A 44 -13.49 0.49 -8.67
C LEU A 44 -14.78 1.29 -8.87
N PRO A 45 -15.38 1.94 -7.83
CA PRO A 45 -16.57 2.76 -8.01
C PRO A 45 -16.32 3.98 -8.91
N ALA A 46 -15.12 4.57 -8.85
CA ALA A 46 -14.75 5.71 -9.68
C ALA A 46 -14.66 5.32 -11.16
N LEU A 47 -14.04 4.17 -11.44
CA LEU A 47 -13.96 3.60 -12.79
C LEU A 47 -15.33 3.16 -13.33
N ALA A 48 -16.23 2.67 -12.47
CA ALA A 48 -17.58 2.29 -12.87
C ALA A 48 -18.44 3.49 -13.31
N ARG A 49 -18.15 4.69 -12.79
CA ARG A 49 -18.83 5.95 -13.16
C ARG A 49 -18.13 6.70 -14.30
N PHE A 50 -16.97 6.22 -14.73
CA PHE A 50 -16.18 6.87 -15.77
C PHE A 50 -16.81 6.62 -17.15
N ASP A 51 -16.96 7.69 -17.95
CA ASP A 51 -17.51 7.60 -19.29
C ASP A 51 -16.41 7.19 -20.31
N TRP A 52 -16.39 5.91 -20.64
CA TRP A 52 -15.42 5.34 -21.59
C TRP A 52 -15.59 5.83 -23.03
N ASN A 53 -16.72 6.47 -23.38
CA ASN A 53 -16.92 7.02 -24.72
C ASN A 53 -15.91 8.13 -25.03
N GLN A 54 -15.46 8.89 -24.03
CA GLN A 54 -14.46 9.94 -24.20
C GLN A 54 -13.11 9.38 -24.66
N VAL A 55 -12.72 8.23 -24.09
CA VAL A 55 -11.50 7.52 -24.49
C VAL A 55 -11.65 6.96 -25.89
N GLN A 56 -12.79 6.34 -26.20
CA GLN A 56 -13.05 5.81 -27.55
C GLN A 56 -13.03 6.92 -28.61
N ALA A 57 -13.65 8.06 -28.35
CA ALA A 57 -13.65 9.22 -29.25
C ALA A 57 -12.23 9.75 -29.51
N ALA A 58 -11.43 9.91 -28.45
CA ALA A 58 -10.04 10.34 -28.59
C ALA A 58 -9.20 9.35 -29.40
N ARG A 59 -9.42 8.05 -29.21
CA ARG A 59 -8.72 7.00 -29.97
C ARG A 59 -9.13 6.95 -31.44
N SER A 60 -10.41 7.19 -31.75
CA SER A 60 -10.89 7.32 -33.13
C SER A 60 -10.29 8.52 -33.86
N LEU A 61 -9.86 9.55 -33.14
CA LEU A 61 -9.12 10.71 -33.67
C LEU A 61 -7.60 10.49 -33.75
N GLY A 62 -7.12 9.27 -33.50
CA GLY A 62 -5.70 8.90 -33.60
C GLY A 62 -4.90 9.08 -32.31
N ALA A 63 -5.54 9.30 -31.15
CA ALA A 63 -4.82 9.28 -29.88
C ALA A 63 -4.42 7.84 -29.50
N ASP A 64 -3.14 7.66 -29.16
CA ASP A 64 -2.66 6.41 -28.59
C ASP A 64 -3.03 6.28 -27.10
N TRP A 65 -2.98 5.07 -26.55
CA TRP A 65 -3.35 4.75 -25.16
C TRP A 65 -2.63 5.61 -24.14
N ALA A 66 -1.33 5.85 -24.31
CA ALA A 66 -0.56 6.69 -23.39
C ALA A 66 -1.12 8.13 -23.33
N ARG A 67 -1.54 8.69 -24.47
CA ARG A 67 -2.17 10.02 -24.54
C ARG A 67 -3.57 10.00 -23.94
N ALA A 68 -4.36 8.96 -24.18
CA ALA A 68 -5.69 8.83 -23.58
C ALA A 68 -5.62 8.68 -22.04
N ILE A 69 -4.64 7.92 -21.53
CA ILE A 69 -4.42 7.76 -20.10
C ILE A 69 -4.02 9.10 -19.47
N GLY A 70 -2.96 9.74 -19.97
CA GLY A 70 -2.47 11.00 -19.40
C GLY A 70 -3.40 12.19 -19.64
N GLY A 71 -4.12 12.22 -20.75
CA GLY A 71 -4.96 13.36 -21.16
C GLY A 71 -6.42 13.29 -20.68
N ILE A 72 -6.95 12.09 -20.41
CA ILE A 72 -8.39 11.89 -20.14
C ILE A 72 -8.58 11.12 -18.83
N ILE A 73 -8.02 9.92 -18.73
CA ILE A 73 -8.27 9.00 -17.61
C ILE A 73 -7.70 9.55 -16.30
N VAL A 74 -6.40 9.86 -16.28
CA VAL A 74 -5.70 10.33 -15.07
C VAL A 74 -6.26 11.66 -14.55
N PRO A 75 -6.47 12.71 -15.38
CA PRO A 75 -7.00 13.98 -14.89
C PRO A 75 -8.41 13.88 -14.29
N GLN A 76 -9.27 13.03 -14.86
CA GLN A 76 -10.64 12.86 -14.38
C GLN A 76 -10.71 12.00 -13.12
N LEU A 77 -9.87 10.98 -13.02
CA LEU A 77 -9.79 10.11 -11.84
C LEU A 77 -8.82 10.64 -10.78
N ARG A 78 -8.21 11.81 -10.97
CA ARG A 78 -7.15 12.34 -10.08
C ARG A 78 -7.55 12.39 -8.61
N LEU A 79 -8.80 12.74 -8.32
CA LEU A 79 -9.29 12.84 -6.94
C LEU A 79 -9.43 11.45 -6.33
N SER A 80 -9.99 10.50 -7.07
CA SER A 80 -10.11 9.10 -6.65
C SER A 80 -8.74 8.43 -6.51
N LEU A 81 -7.79 8.76 -7.38
CA LEU A 81 -6.41 8.28 -7.31
C LEU A 81 -5.70 8.83 -6.08
N LEU A 82 -5.88 10.12 -5.77
CA LEU A 82 -5.36 10.72 -4.55
C LEU A 82 -5.96 10.06 -3.30
N SER A 83 -7.29 9.88 -3.26
CA SER A 83 -7.97 9.20 -2.15
C SER A 83 -7.49 7.76 -1.97
N ALA A 84 -7.35 7.01 -3.07
CA ALA A 84 -6.85 5.64 -3.03
C ALA A 84 -5.41 5.58 -2.52
N THR A 85 -4.56 6.51 -2.97
CA THR A 85 -3.16 6.61 -2.55
C THR A 85 -3.06 6.91 -1.06
N LEU A 86 -3.84 7.87 -0.56
CA LEU A 86 -3.85 8.23 0.86
C LEU A 86 -4.34 7.08 1.74
N MET A 87 -5.44 6.41 1.34
CA MET A 87 -5.98 5.27 2.10
C MET A 87 -5.02 4.08 2.11
N ALA A 88 -4.39 3.78 0.97
CA ALA A 88 -3.37 2.76 0.86
C ALA A 88 -2.14 3.08 1.73
N PHE A 89 -1.71 4.35 1.75
CA PHE A 89 -0.62 4.82 2.59
C PHE A 89 -0.94 4.71 4.08
N LEU A 90 -2.12 5.16 4.52
CA LEU A 90 -2.58 5.04 5.91
C LEU A 90 -2.66 3.57 6.35
N THR A 91 -3.18 2.69 5.49
CA THR A 91 -3.25 1.26 5.79
C THR A 91 -1.87 0.63 5.89
N SER A 92 -0.96 1.01 4.99
CA SER A 92 0.45 0.58 5.02
C SER A 92 1.16 1.02 6.31
N LEU A 93 0.78 2.17 6.85
CA LEU A 93 1.35 2.77 8.05
C LEU A 93 0.85 2.10 9.34
N ASP A 94 -0.40 1.65 9.36
CA ASP A 94 -1.02 0.94 10.49
C ASP A 94 -0.62 -0.55 10.56
N GLU A 95 -0.01 -1.09 9.50
CA GLU A 95 0.36 -2.50 9.46
C GLU A 95 1.62 -2.83 10.26
N SER A 96 1.42 -3.26 11.50
CA SER A 96 2.48 -3.77 12.38
C SER A 96 2.74 -5.26 12.21
N VAL A 97 1.70 -6.07 11.93
CA VAL A 97 1.80 -7.54 11.96
C VAL A 97 2.70 -8.04 10.84
N ILE A 98 2.48 -7.63 9.59
CA ILE A 98 3.35 -8.03 8.46
C ILE A 98 4.79 -7.55 8.67
N SER A 99 4.97 -6.32 9.16
CA SER A 99 6.32 -5.79 9.37
C SER A 99 7.11 -6.62 10.39
N ILE A 100 6.47 -7.07 11.48
CA ILE A 100 7.12 -7.92 12.49
C ILE A 100 7.71 -9.18 11.85
N PHE A 101 7.00 -9.82 10.92
CA PHE A 101 7.44 -11.04 10.24
C PHE A 101 8.42 -10.81 9.08
N VAL A 102 8.22 -9.76 8.27
CA VAL A 102 8.93 -9.58 7.00
C VAL A 102 10.12 -8.61 7.10
N ALA A 103 10.00 -7.54 7.88
CA ALA A 103 11.07 -6.57 8.06
C ALA A 103 12.09 -7.09 9.08
N SER A 104 13.40 -6.86 8.88
CA SER A 104 14.43 -7.27 9.86
C SER A 104 15.66 -6.37 9.79
N GLY A 105 16.39 -6.27 10.90
CA GLY A 105 17.62 -5.49 11.01
C GLY A 105 17.42 -4.02 10.63
N ARG A 106 18.24 -3.53 9.68
CA ARG A 106 18.25 -2.13 9.22
C ARG A 106 17.02 -1.72 8.39
N ASN A 107 16.23 -2.68 7.92
CA ASN A 107 15.01 -2.43 7.16
C ASN A 107 13.73 -2.53 8.03
N SER A 108 13.87 -2.47 9.36
CA SER A 108 12.74 -2.49 10.28
C SER A 108 11.87 -1.25 10.08
N THR A 109 10.56 -1.44 9.93
CA THR A 109 9.64 -0.29 9.82
C THR A 109 9.39 0.32 11.19
N MET A 110 8.96 1.58 11.20
CA MET A 110 8.65 2.33 12.41
C MET A 110 7.60 1.63 13.30
N PRO A 111 6.46 1.11 12.78
CA PRO A 111 5.52 0.32 13.58
C PRO A 111 6.15 -0.90 14.29
N LYS A 112 7.06 -1.61 13.61
CA LYS A 112 7.78 -2.74 14.21
C LYS A 112 8.65 -2.30 15.38
N LEU A 113 9.38 -1.19 15.21
CA LEU A 113 10.22 -0.65 16.28
C LEU A 113 9.36 -0.19 17.47
N MET A 114 8.26 0.52 17.23
CA MET A 114 7.33 0.92 18.31
C MET A 114 6.78 -0.30 19.06
N PHE A 115 6.38 -1.36 18.34
CA PHE A 115 5.90 -2.59 18.96
C PHE A 115 6.98 -3.30 19.80
N LEU A 116 8.20 -3.44 19.27
CA LEU A 116 9.33 -4.05 20.00
C LEU A 116 9.70 -3.23 21.23
N SER A 117 9.74 -1.90 21.13
CA SER A 117 10.08 -1.01 22.24
C SER A 117 8.99 -0.98 23.32
N LEU A 118 7.70 -1.03 22.97
CA LEU A 118 6.61 -1.21 23.94
C LEU A 118 6.70 -2.54 24.69
N ARG A 119 7.19 -3.59 24.02
CA ARG A 119 7.35 -4.92 24.60
C ARG A 119 8.59 -5.02 25.52
N ASP A 120 9.70 -4.39 25.14
CA ASP A 120 11.00 -4.70 25.74
C ASP A 120 11.38 -3.78 26.94
N GLN A 121 10.83 -2.56 27.09
CA GLN A 121 10.70 -1.77 28.33
C GLN A 121 10.27 -0.32 28.03
N THR A 122 9.55 0.29 28.98
CA THR A 122 9.03 1.68 29.06
C THR A 122 10.03 2.78 28.67
N ASP A 123 10.30 2.93 27.38
CA ASP A 123 11.08 4.05 26.83
C ASP A 123 10.13 5.18 26.39
N PRO A 124 10.14 6.36 27.05
CA PRO A 124 9.24 7.47 26.73
C PRO A 124 9.45 8.05 25.32
N THR A 125 10.53 7.66 24.64
CA THR A 125 10.81 8.08 23.26
C THR A 125 9.68 7.72 22.30
N ILE A 126 8.99 6.58 22.51
CA ILE A 126 7.83 6.19 21.68
C ILE A 126 6.66 7.17 21.84
N ALA A 127 6.39 7.61 23.07
CA ALA A 127 5.30 8.54 23.36
C ALA A 127 5.55 9.90 22.68
N ALA A 128 6.80 10.37 22.66
CA ALA A 128 7.20 11.58 21.95
C ALA A 128 7.11 11.44 20.42
N ILE A 129 7.45 10.27 19.88
CA ILE A 129 7.33 9.99 18.44
C ILE A 129 5.87 9.86 18.01
N SER A 130 5.00 9.30 18.87
CA SER A 130 3.57 9.14 18.61
C SER A 130 2.82 10.47 18.48
N THR A 131 3.33 11.58 19.02
CA THR A 131 2.71 12.90 18.85
C THR A 131 3.02 13.58 17.51
N LEU A 132 3.99 13.06 16.76
CA LEU A 132 4.36 13.56 15.43
C LEU A 132 3.60 12.84 14.30
N TRP A 133 2.79 11.86 14.66
CA TRP A 133 1.94 11.11 13.76
C TRP A 133 0.57 11.75 13.58
#